data_AF-A0A7Y5SQ11-F1
#
_entry.id   AF-A0A7Y5SQ11-F1
#
_cell.length_a   1.000
_cell.length_b   1.000
_cell.length_c   1.000
_cell.angle_alpha   90.00
_cell.angle_beta   90.00
_cell.angle_gamma   90.00
#
_symmetry.space_group_name_H-M   'P 1'
#
loop_
_entity.id
_entity.type
_entity.pdbx_description
1 polymer ?
#
loop_
_entity_poly.entity_id
_entity_poly.type
_entity_poly.pdbx_seq_one_letter_code
_entity_poly.pdbx_strand_id
1 'polypeptide(L)'
;MMWIDSDIGFHPDSVDQLRSHELPIVCGIYPQKGKRALACHIMPGMPTMQFGKRGNLMELLYAGTGFLLIRREVYLTMQRKLKLPVCNERFGHAMFPFFLPMVRPIEEGYWYLAEDFCRSVGTTATRSFR
;
A
#
# COMPACT_ATOMS: atom_id res chain seq x y z
N MET A 1 9.62 5.08 -4.05
CA MET A 1 9.06 5.89 -2.95
C MET A 1 8.73 4.94 -1.81
N MET A 2 9.15 5.30 -0.60
CA MET A 2 8.88 4.51 0.61
C MET A 2 7.86 5.28 1.46
N TRP A 3 6.81 4.59 1.87
CA TRP A 3 5.78 5.10 2.78
C TRP A 3 5.95 4.41 4.14
N ILE A 4 6.07 5.21 5.19
CA ILE A 4 6.21 4.74 6.57
C ILE A 4 5.37 5.67 7.44
N ASP A 5 4.35 5.13 8.10
CA ASP A 5 3.55 5.89 9.06
C ASP A 5 4.39 6.10 10.34
N SER A 6 4.24 7.26 10.96
CA SER A 6 5.06 7.65 12.12
C SER A 6 4.79 6.81 13.38
N ASP A 7 3.68 6.07 13.42
CA ASP A 7 3.30 5.18 14.52
C ASP A 7 3.55 3.69 14.23
N ILE A 8 4.26 3.38 13.13
CA ILE A 8 4.67 2.02 12.80
C ILE A 8 6.12 1.76 13.23
N GLY A 9 6.27 0.82 14.16
CA GLY A 9 7.57 0.27 14.54
C GLY A 9 8.08 -0.74 13.51
N PHE A 10 9.32 -0.57 13.06
CA PHE A 10 9.99 -1.49 12.14
C PHE A 10 11.49 -1.58 12.44
N HIS A 11 12.12 -2.70 12.09
CA HIS A 11 13.59 -2.82 12.09
C HIS A 11 14.18 -2.19 10.82
N PRO A 12 15.28 -1.43 10.88
CA PRO A 12 15.89 -0.80 9.70
C PRO A 12 16.15 -1.76 8.54
N ASP A 13 16.69 -2.95 8.82
CA ASP A 13 16.94 -4.01 7.81
C ASP A 13 15.69 -4.42 7.01
N SER A 14 14.48 -4.19 7.54
CA SER A 14 13.26 -4.48 6.80
C SER A 14 13.11 -3.60 5.57
N VAL A 15 13.67 -2.38 5.56
CA VAL A 15 13.68 -1.55 4.35
C VAL A 15 14.50 -2.20 3.24
N ASP A 16 15.69 -2.71 3.57
CA ASP A 16 16.54 -3.40 2.60
C ASP A 16 15.95 -4.75 2.17
N GLN A 17 15.28 -5.46 3.08
CA GLN A 17 14.50 -6.66 2.73
C GLN A 17 13.42 -6.34 1.69
N LEU A 18 12.59 -5.30 1.91
CA LEU A 18 11.56 -4.90 0.95
C LEU A 18 12.16 -4.54 -0.41
N ARG A 19 13.30 -3.84 -0.42
CA ARG A 19 14.02 -3.47 -1.65
C ARG A 19 14.60 -4.68 -2.38
N SER A 20 15.10 -5.68 -1.64
CA SER A 20 15.73 -6.89 -2.19
C SER A 20 14.78 -7.79 -2.97
N HIS A 21 13.46 -7.63 -2.79
CA HIS A 21 12.47 -8.37 -3.56
C HIS A 21 12.35 -7.89 -5.00
N GLU A 22 12.85 -6.69 -5.32
CA GLU A 22 12.86 -6.14 -6.69
C GLU A 22 11.49 -6.07 -7.38
N LEU A 23 10.41 -6.07 -6.60
CA LEU A 23 9.04 -5.98 -7.10
C LEU A 23 8.57 -4.53 -7.25
N PRO A 24 7.63 -4.23 -8.18
CA PRO A 24 7.11 -2.88 -8.39
C PRO A 24 6.40 -2.29 -7.16
N ILE A 25 5.68 -3.14 -6.41
CA ILE A 25 4.95 -2.80 -5.19
C ILE A 25 5.21 -3.90 -4.17
N VAL A 26 5.77 -3.54 -3.02
CA VAL A 26 5.99 -4.46 -1.90
C VAL A 26 5.68 -3.77 -0.58
N CYS A 27 4.98 -4.44 0.34
CA CYS A 27 4.75 -3.94 1.69
C CYS A 27 5.22 -4.92 2.77
N GLY A 28 5.46 -4.39 3.96
CA GLY A 28 5.55 -5.21 5.17
C GLY A 28 4.23 -5.21 5.93
N ILE A 29 3.96 -6.30 6.64
CA ILE A 29 2.76 -6.46 7.46
C ILE A 29 2.99 -5.99 8.88
N TYR A 30 2.01 -5.26 9.40
CA TYR A 30 1.98 -4.75 10.76
C TYR A 30 0.57 -4.88 11.35
N PRO A 31 0.43 -4.96 12.68
CA PRO A 31 -0.87 -4.97 13.35
C PRO A 31 -1.57 -3.60 13.27
N GLN A 32 -2.90 -3.60 13.19
CA GLN A 32 -3.70 -2.38 13.29
C GLN A 32 -3.74 -1.89 14.74
N LYS A 33 -3.54 -0.59 14.94
CA LYS A 33 -3.59 0.04 16.26
C LYS A 33 -4.95 -0.21 16.93
N GLY A 34 -4.92 -0.75 18.15
CA GLY A 34 -6.12 -1.01 18.95
C GLY A 34 -7.01 -2.15 18.45
N LYS A 35 -6.61 -2.91 17.43
CA LYS A 35 -7.40 -4.03 16.88
C LYS A 35 -6.55 -5.31 16.83
N ARG A 36 -7.20 -6.45 17.06
CA ARG A 36 -6.59 -7.77 16.83
C ARG A 36 -6.68 -8.15 15.34
N ALA A 37 -6.17 -7.28 14.49
CA ALA A 37 -6.21 -7.41 13.04
C ALA A 37 -4.90 -6.94 12.43
N LEU A 38 -4.57 -7.45 11.24
CA LEU A 38 -3.43 -7.00 10.45
C LEU A 38 -3.86 -5.92 9.46
N ALA A 39 -2.95 -5.04 9.08
CA ALA A 39 -3.19 -4.01 8.06
C ALA A 39 -3.15 -4.61 6.64
N CYS A 40 -3.90 -5.68 6.39
CA CYS A 40 -3.98 -6.34 5.08
C CYS A 40 -5.27 -7.15 4.91
N HIS A 41 -5.65 -7.38 3.66
CA HIS A 41 -6.64 -8.36 3.24
C HIS A 41 -5.99 -9.34 2.29
N ILE A 42 -6.06 -10.63 2.63
CA ILE A 42 -5.53 -11.72 1.81
C ILE A 42 -6.47 -12.00 0.62
N MET A 43 -5.92 -12.64 -0.41
CA MET A 43 -6.71 -13.07 -1.57
C MET A 43 -7.82 -14.05 -1.16
N PRO A 44 -9.04 -13.95 -1.74
CA PRO A 44 -10.08 -14.93 -1.53
C PRO A 44 -9.59 -16.34 -1.86
N GLY A 45 -9.83 -17.31 -0.98
CA GLY A 45 -9.38 -18.69 -1.15
C GLY A 45 -7.99 -19.01 -0.60
N MET A 46 -7.24 -18.03 -0.07
CA MET A 46 -6.02 -18.32 0.71
C MET A 46 -6.38 -18.57 2.19
N PRO A 47 -6.13 -19.77 2.74
CA PRO A 47 -6.59 -20.11 4.08
C PRO A 47 -5.66 -19.60 5.19
N THR A 48 -4.38 -19.38 4.93
CA THR A 48 -3.39 -19.04 5.97
C THR A 48 -2.27 -18.14 5.48
N MET A 49 -1.81 -17.26 6.37
CA MET A 49 -0.59 -16.45 6.20
C MET A 49 0.48 -16.95 7.16
N GLN A 50 1.68 -17.22 6.66
CA GLN A 50 2.81 -17.68 7.48
C GLN A 50 3.73 -16.52 7.88
N PHE A 51 4.08 -16.47 9.16
CA PHE A 51 4.97 -15.48 9.74
C PHE A 51 6.28 -16.10 10.24
N GLY A 52 7.30 -15.26 10.41
CA GLY A 52 8.58 -15.64 11.01
C GLY A 52 9.60 -16.10 9.97
N LYS A 53 10.56 -16.95 10.37
CA LYS A 53 11.68 -17.37 9.51
C LYS A 53 11.26 -18.16 8.25
N ARG A 54 10.03 -18.68 8.23
CA ARG A 54 9.43 -19.39 7.08
C ARG A 54 8.42 -18.52 6.31
N GLY A 55 8.22 -17.27 6.74
CA GLY A 55 7.42 -16.31 5.98
C GLY A 55 8.13 -15.98 4.65
N ASN A 56 7.34 -15.76 3.61
CA ASN A 56 7.82 -15.45 2.27
C ASN A 56 6.91 -14.40 1.63
N LEU A 57 7.23 -14.00 0.40
CA LEU A 57 6.37 -13.15 -0.39
C LEU A 57 4.99 -13.80 -0.59
N MET A 58 3.93 -13.03 -0.38
CA MET A 58 2.53 -13.44 -0.54
C MET A 58 1.76 -12.34 -1.26
N GLU A 59 0.93 -12.71 -2.22
CA GLU A 59 0.05 -11.76 -2.91
C GLU A 59 -1.14 -11.39 -2.03
N LEU A 60 -1.50 -10.10 -1.99
CA LEU A 60 -2.63 -9.59 -1.24
C LEU A 60 -3.66 -8.92 -2.13
N LEU A 61 -4.89 -8.91 -1.64
CA LEU A 61 -5.96 -8.11 -2.22
C LEU A 61 -5.78 -6.63 -1.87
N TYR A 62 -5.55 -6.34 -0.59
CA TYR A 62 -5.32 -4.98 -0.08
C TYR A 62 -4.23 -4.97 0.99
N ALA A 63 -3.43 -3.91 1.05
CA ALA A 63 -2.46 -3.69 2.11
C ALA A 63 -2.53 -2.25 2.64
N GLY A 64 -2.26 -2.09 3.94
CA GLY A 64 -2.04 -0.79 4.54
C GLY A 64 -0.79 -0.11 3.98
N THR A 65 -0.82 1.22 3.94
CA THR A 65 0.22 2.05 3.33
C THR A 65 1.32 2.46 4.30
N GLY A 66 1.17 2.15 5.58
CA GLY A 66 2.08 2.56 6.65
C GLY A 66 3.43 1.86 6.66
N PHE A 67 3.65 0.87 5.78
CA PHE A 67 4.98 0.34 5.48
C PHE A 67 5.03 -0.24 4.06
N LEU A 68 5.09 0.64 3.06
CA LEU A 68 4.89 0.32 1.65
C LEU A 68 5.97 0.91 0.73
N LEU A 69 6.61 0.06 -0.06
CA LEU A 69 7.54 0.43 -1.12
C LEU A 69 6.82 0.40 -2.48
N ILE A 70 6.79 1.54 -3.16
CA ILE A 70 6.27 1.66 -4.53
C ILE A 70 7.40 2.17 -5.42
N ARG A 71 7.75 1.41 -6.45
CA ARG A 71 8.77 1.83 -7.41
C ARG A 71 8.24 2.86 -8.42
N ARG A 72 9.15 3.61 -9.03
CA ARG A 72 8.82 4.76 -9.90
C ARG A 72 7.96 4.35 -11.09
N GLU A 73 8.23 3.19 -11.68
CA GLU A 73 7.50 2.66 -12.85
C GLU A 73 6.01 2.49 -12.58
N VAL A 74 5.59 2.26 -11.34
CA VAL A 74 4.18 2.16 -10.95
C VAL A 74 3.49 3.50 -11.13
N TYR A 75 4.06 4.57 -10.58
CA TYR A 75 3.51 5.93 -10.72
C TYR A 75 3.42 6.36 -12.18
N LEU A 76 4.47 6.11 -12.97
CA LEU A 76 4.47 6.41 -14.41
C LEU A 76 3.42 5.59 -15.17
N THR A 77 3.19 4.34 -14.75
CA THR A 77 2.16 3.50 -15.34
C THR A 77 0.76 3.96 -14.96
N MET A 78 0.53 4.34 -13.70
CA MET A 78 -0.73 4.92 -13.23
C MET A 78 -1.05 6.20 -13.99
N GLN A 79 -0.10 7.13 -14.08
CA GLN A 79 -0.28 8.39 -14.83
C GLN A 79 -0.72 8.12 -16.27
N ARG A 80 -0.05 7.21 -16.98
CA ARG A 80 -0.37 6.87 -18.37
C ARG A 80 -1.72 6.15 -18.51
N LYS A 81 -1.96 5.11 -17.72
CA LYS A 81 -3.16 4.27 -17.85
C LYS A 81 -4.42 4.98 -17.40
N LEU A 82 -4.34 5.78 -16.34
CA LEU A 82 -5.46 6.53 -15.79
C LEU A 82 -5.60 7.93 -16.41
N LYS A 83 -4.69 8.32 -17.32
CA LYS A 83 -4.64 9.63 -17.97
C LYS A 83 -4.74 10.77 -16.95
N LEU A 84 -3.97 10.68 -15.87
CA LEU A 84 -4.04 11.65 -14.78
C LEU A 84 -3.58 13.03 -15.27
N PRO A 85 -4.34 14.10 -14.99
CA PRO A 85 -3.93 15.45 -15.35
C PRO A 85 -2.75 15.91 -14.50
N VAL A 86 -1.99 16.86 -15.02
CA VAL A 86 -1.07 17.66 -14.21
C VAL A 86 -1.91 18.74 -13.52
N CYS A 87 -1.86 18.77 -12.20
CA CYS A 87 -2.56 19.77 -11.38
C CYS A 87 -1.59 20.86 -10.93
N ASN A 88 -2.14 22.00 -10.50
CA ASN A 88 -1.42 23.11 -9.87
C ASN A 88 -0.31 23.79 -10.70
N GLU A 89 -0.31 23.61 -12.03
CA GLU A 89 0.68 24.25 -12.92
C GLU A 89 0.69 25.78 -12.78
N ARG A 90 -0.49 26.39 -12.62
CA ARG A 90 -0.64 27.84 -12.40
C ARG A 90 0.08 28.36 -11.15
N PHE A 91 0.31 27.50 -10.16
CA PHE A 91 0.90 27.87 -8.87
C PHE A 91 2.41 27.57 -8.80
N GLY A 92 3.04 27.15 -9.91
CA GLY A 92 4.48 26.83 -9.95
C GLY A 92 4.87 25.50 -9.30
N HIS A 93 3.88 24.74 -8.80
CA HIS A 93 4.06 23.46 -8.12
C HIS A 93 3.22 22.38 -8.80
N ALA A 94 3.61 22.01 -10.02
CA ALA A 94 2.94 20.95 -10.77
C ALA A 94 2.94 19.63 -9.99
N MET A 95 1.78 18.98 -9.89
CA MET A 95 1.63 17.71 -9.19
C MET A 95 0.65 16.77 -9.87
N PHE A 96 0.86 15.47 -9.71
CA PHE A 96 -0.08 14.44 -10.15
C PHE A 96 -0.99 14.02 -8.99
N PRO A 97 -2.32 13.92 -9.21
CA PRO A 97 -3.26 13.61 -8.16
C PRO A 97 -3.39 12.09 -7.97
N PHE A 98 -2.32 11.43 -7.49
CA PHE A 98 -2.28 9.96 -7.34
C PHE A 98 -3.22 9.41 -6.26
N PHE A 99 -3.70 10.25 -5.34
CA PHE A 99 -4.53 9.84 -4.21
C PHE A 99 -5.81 10.69 -4.14
N LEU A 100 -6.52 10.76 -5.28
CA LEU A 100 -7.81 11.44 -5.33
C LEU A 100 -8.80 10.73 -4.39
N PRO A 101 -9.42 11.46 -3.45
CA PRO A 101 -10.57 10.94 -2.73
C PRO A 101 -11.66 10.55 -3.70
N MET A 102 -12.39 9.49 -3.38
CA MET A 102 -13.47 8.97 -4.22
C MET A 102 -14.77 8.97 -3.42
N VAL A 103 -15.88 9.29 -4.08
CA VAL A 103 -17.21 9.12 -3.51
C VAL A 103 -17.87 7.95 -4.23
N ARG A 104 -18.14 6.87 -3.51
CA ARG A 104 -18.73 5.66 -4.07
C ARG A 104 -20.20 5.57 -3.69
N PRO A 105 -21.13 5.40 -4.66
CA PRO A 105 -22.53 5.13 -4.34
C PRO A 105 -22.65 3.74 -3.69
N ILE A 106 -23.51 3.65 -2.67
CA ILE A 106 -23.89 2.40 -1.98
C ILE A 106 -25.43 2.29 -1.97
N GLU A 107 -25.98 1.14 -1.54
CA GLU A 107 -27.43 0.87 -1.53
C GLU A 107 -28.23 2.00 -0.86
N GLU A 108 -27.72 2.54 0.25
CA GLU A 108 -28.30 3.70 0.94
C GLU A 108 -27.26 4.82 1.11
N GLY A 109 -27.02 5.59 0.03
CA GLY A 109 -26.27 6.84 0.07
C GLY A 109 -24.87 6.78 -0.55
N TYR A 110 -23.91 7.48 0.05
CA TYR A 110 -22.58 7.65 -0.50
C TYR A 110 -21.51 7.35 0.54
N TRP A 111 -20.50 6.59 0.15
CA TRP A 111 -19.32 6.33 0.95
C TRP A 111 -18.16 7.20 0.46
N TYR A 112 -17.71 8.10 1.33
CA TYR A 112 -16.48 8.87 1.10
C TYR A 112 -15.25 8.00 1.38
N LEU A 113 -14.47 7.75 0.34
CA LEU A 113 -13.21 7.03 0.37
C LEU A 113 -12.09 8.07 0.38
N ALA A 114 -11.47 8.26 1.54
CA ALA A 114 -10.31 9.12 1.71
C ALA A 114 -9.11 8.62 0.89
N GLU A 115 -8.04 9.42 0.85
CA GLU A 115 -6.80 9.15 0.11
C GLU A 115 -6.20 7.74 0.36
N ASP A 116 -6.45 7.18 1.54
CA ASP A 116 -5.97 5.87 1.96
C ASP A 116 -6.60 4.70 1.18
N PHE A 117 -7.76 4.91 0.54
CA PHE A 117 -8.45 3.89 -0.25
C PHE A 117 -7.95 3.75 -1.69
N CYS A 118 -7.09 4.65 -2.17
CA CYS A 118 -6.71 4.75 -3.58
C CYS A 118 -5.67 3.69 -4.05
N ARG A 119 -5.36 2.69 -3.22
CA ARG A 119 -4.25 1.75 -3.47
C ARG A 119 -4.68 0.30 -3.27
N SER A 120 -5.41 -0.24 -4.24
CA SER A 120 -5.63 -1.68 -4.35
C SER A 120 -4.56 -2.31 -5.24
N VAL A 121 -4.15 -3.54 -4.89
CA VAL A 121 -3.06 -4.36 -5.46
C VAL A 121 -1.66 -4.12 -4.85
N GLY A 122 -1.19 -5.10 -4.06
CA GLY A 122 0.18 -5.18 -3.56
C GLY A 122 0.58 -6.62 -3.24
N THR A 123 1.83 -6.98 -3.52
CA THR A 123 2.47 -8.21 -3.02
C THR A 123 3.22 -7.86 -1.74
N THR A 124 3.31 -8.77 -0.78
CA THR A 124 3.82 -8.51 0.57
C THR A 124 4.99 -9.40 0.90
N ALA A 125 5.96 -8.89 1.68
CA ALA A 125 6.98 -9.70 2.35
C ALA A 125 6.62 -9.91 3.83
N THR A 126 6.47 -11.16 4.28
CA THR A 126 6.25 -11.45 5.71
C THR A 126 7.54 -11.89 6.41
N ARG A 127 8.10 -11.01 7.24
CA ARG A 127 9.01 -11.43 8.33
C ARG A 127 8.58 -10.75 9.62
N SER A 128 8.24 -11.55 10.63
CA SER A 128 7.80 -11.06 11.94
C SER A 128 8.99 -10.44 12.67
N PHE A 129 8.77 -9.24 13.22
CA PHE A 129 9.60 -8.67 14.26
C PHE A 129 9.44 -9.51 15.53
N ARG A 130 10.57 -9.97 16.05
CA ARG A 130 10.76 -10.28 17.46
C ARG A 130 11.78 -9.28 17.98
#